data_AF-A0A8H7GDG1-F1
#
_entry.id   AF-A0A8H7GDG1-F1
#
_cell.length_a   1.000
_cell.length_b   1.000
_cell.length_c   1.000
_cell.angle_alpha   90.00
_cell.angle_beta   90.00
_cell.angle_gamma   90.00
#
_symmetry.space_group_name_H-M   'P 1'
#
loop_
_entity.id
_entity.type
_entity.pdbx_description
1 polymer ?
#
loop_
_entity_poly.entity_id
_entity_poly.type
_entity_poly.pdbx_seq_one_letter_code
_entity_poly.pdbx_strand_id
1 'polypeptide(L)'
;MRQILYLSGITITGLGAAWIVLDPEYGKPTHRGARTKVFIGLGLSAVFPVTHLFVTHGFSKLIQEMGIGWLITSGGFYIFGALLYANRIPEKLAPGKFDYFFASHQIFHVCVVLAALAHYRCVLTGFHHWHSGAGICV
;
A
#
# COMPACT_ATOMS: atom_id res chain seq x y z
N MET A 1 7.85 -8.67 21.57
CA MET A 1 7.46 -9.96 20.94
C MET A 1 6.56 -9.78 19.71
N ARG A 2 5.42 -9.07 19.78
CA ARG A 2 4.45 -8.96 18.67
C ARG A 2 4.95 -8.19 17.44
N GLN A 3 5.74 -7.13 17.62
CA GLN A 3 6.28 -6.33 16.50
C GLN A 3 7.26 -7.13 15.62
N ILE A 4 8.10 -7.98 16.22
CA ILE A 4 9.06 -8.83 15.49
C ILE A 4 8.31 -9.79 14.57
N LEU A 5 7.17 -10.35 15.00
CA LEU A 5 6.35 -11.23 14.17
C LEU A 5 5.87 -10.53 12.89
N TYR A 6 5.37 -9.29 13.01
CA TYR A 6 4.91 -8.52 11.85
C TYR A 6 6.06 -8.12 10.92
N LEU A 7 7.21 -7.72 11.48
CA LEU A 7 8.40 -7.35 10.69
C LEU A 7 8.99 -8.56 9.96
N SER A 8 9.10 -9.71 10.62
CA SER A 8 9.54 -10.96 9.98
C SER A 8 8.57 -11.38 8.88
N GLY A 9 7.26 -11.31 9.16
CA GLY A 9 6.21 -11.65 8.19
C GLY A 9 6.30 -10.82 6.91
N ILE A 10 6.31 -9.49 7.03
CA ILE A 10 6.38 -8.60 5.86
C ILE A 10 7.71 -8.73 5.09
N THR A 11 8.80 -9.04 5.80
CA THR A 11 10.11 -9.26 5.17
C THR A 11 10.09 -10.54 4.34
N ILE A 12 9.57 -11.65 4.88
CA ILE A 12 9.49 -12.94 4.18
C ILE A 12 8.58 -12.82 2.95
N THR A 13 7.39 -12.24 3.10
CA THR A 13 6.46 -12.08 1.98
C THR A 13 6.98 -11.09 0.95
N GLY A 14 7.69 -10.04 1.37
CA GLY A 14 8.37 -9.09 0.49
C GLY A 14 9.48 -9.74 -0.34
N LEU A 15 10.31 -10.60 0.26
CA LEU A 15 11.33 -11.36 -0.46
C LEU A 15 10.71 -12.33 -1.47
N GLY A 16 9.64 -13.03 -1.10
CA GLY A 16 8.89 -13.88 -2.03
C GLY A 16 8.30 -13.11 -3.22
N ALA A 17 7.73 -11.92 -2.95
CA ALA A 17 7.23 -11.04 -4.00
C ALA A 17 8.35 -10.54 -4.92
N ALA A 18 9.50 -10.16 -4.36
CA ALA A 18 10.67 -9.75 -5.13
C ALA A 18 11.17 -10.87 -6.04
N TRP A 19 11.26 -12.10 -5.52
CA TRP A 19 11.66 -13.27 -6.31
C TRP A 19 10.72 -13.49 -7.51
N ILE A 20 9.40 -13.46 -7.29
CA ILE A 20 8.42 -13.63 -8.37
C ILE A 20 8.53 -12.51 -9.42
N VAL A 21 8.73 -11.26 -9.00
CA VAL A 21 8.72 -10.11 -9.92
C VAL A 21 10.03 -9.98 -10.70
N LEU A 22 11.15 -10.40 -10.11
CA LEU A 22 12.46 -10.37 -10.74
C LEU A 22 12.71 -11.58 -11.65
N ASP A 23 11.93 -12.65 -11.50
CA ASP A 23 12.01 -13.81 -12.38
C ASP A 23 11.59 -13.45 -13.83
N PRO A 24 12.42 -13.74 -14.84
CA PRO A 24 12.15 -13.39 -16.24
C PRO A 24 10.84 -13.96 -16.79
N GLU A 25 10.36 -15.09 -16.28
CA GLU A 25 9.10 -15.72 -16.72
C GLU A 25 7.89 -14.82 -16.41
N TYR A 26 7.90 -14.19 -15.24
CA TYR A 26 6.84 -13.31 -14.77
C TYR A 26 6.91 -11.90 -15.38
N GLY A 27 8.02 -11.56 -16.04
CA GLY A 27 8.14 -10.35 -16.86
C GLY A 27 7.23 -10.35 -18.10
N LYS A 28 6.79 -11.53 -18.56
CA LYS A 28 5.96 -11.67 -19.77
C LYS A 28 4.59 -10.98 -19.64
N PRO A 29 4.03 -10.43 -20.73
CA PRO A 29 2.73 -9.77 -20.72
C PRO A 29 1.56 -10.66 -20.26
N THR A 30 1.70 -11.98 -20.39
CA THR A 30 0.75 -13.01 -19.95
C THR A 30 0.61 -13.09 -18.43
N HIS A 31 1.70 -12.83 -17.69
CA HIS A 31 1.76 -12.94 -16.22
C HIS A 31 1.49 -11.62 -15.48
N ARG A 32 1.03 -10.56 -16.18
CA ARG A 32 0.68 -9.26 -15.57
C ARG A 32 -0.34 -9.38 -14.43
N GLY A 33 -1.34 -10.24 -14.59
CA GLY A 33 -2.34 -10.50 -13.55
C GLY A 33 -1.72 -11.17 -12.31
N ALA A 34 -0.80 -12.11 -12.49
CA ALA A 34 -0.10 -12.78 -11.39
C ALA A 34 0.73 -11.78 -10.58
N ARG A 35 1.54 -10.94 -11.24
CA ARG A 35 2.30 -9.86 -10.59
C ARG A 35 1.40 -8.92 -9.79
N THR A 36 0.29 -8.48 -10.39
CA THR A 36 -0.65 -7.57 -9.72
C THR A 36 -1.25 -8.22 -8.47
N LYS A 37 -1.62 -9.50 -8.53
CA LYS A 37 -2.15 -10.25 -7.37
C LYS A 37 -1.11 -10.37 -6.25
N VAL A 38 0.16 -10.62 -6.57
CA VAL A 38 1.24 -10.69 -5.57
C VAL A 38 1.39 -9.37 -4.83
N PHE A 39 1.41 -8.24 -5.54
CA PHE A 39 1.49 -6.91 -4.91
C PHE A 39 0.25 -6.55 -4.10
N ILE A 40 -0.95 -6.86 -4.60
CA ILE A 40 -2.18 -6.66 -3.83
C ILE A 40 -2.18 -7.53 -2.57
N GLY A 41 -1.76 -8.80 -2.66
CA GLY A 41 -1.66 -9.70 -1.51
C GLY A 41 -0.67 -9.20 -0.47
N LEU A 42 0.50 -8.71 -0.90
CA LEU A 42 1.48 -8.10 -0.02
C LEU A 42 0.89 -6.87 0.71
N GLY A 43 0.18 -5.99 -0.01
CA GLY A 43 -0.53 -4.85 0.58
C GLY A 43 -1.62 -5.27 1.57
N LEU A 44 -2.44 -6.27 1.21
CA LEU A 44 -3.52 -6.77 2.06
C LEU A 44 -3.03 -7.47 3.32
N SER A 45 -1.78 -7.96 3.35
CA SER A 45 -1.20 -8.49 4.59
C SER A 45 -1.17 -7.46 5.72
N ALA A 46 -1.16 -6.15 5.40
CA ALA A 46 -1.23 -5.06 6.36
C ALA A 46 -2.58 -5.00 7.11
N VAL A 47 -3.64 -5.64 6.60
CA VAL A 47 -4.94 -5.72 7.30
C VAL A 47 -4.81 -6.41 8.65
N PHE A 48 -3.95 -7.43 8.77
CA PHE A 48 -3.74 -8.15 10.02
C PHE A 48 -3.14 -7.28 11.15
N PRO A 49 -1.98 -6.60 10.98
CA PRO A 49 -1.44 -5.72 12.01
C PRO A 49 -2.35 -4.51 12.27
N VAL A 50 -3.01 -3.95 11.24
CA VAL A 50 -3.94 -2.83 11.41
C VAL A 50 -5.15 -3.24 12.26
N THR A 51 -5.73 -4.41 12.01
CA THR A 51 -6.86 -4.93 12.79
C THR A 51 -6.44 -5.23 14.23
N HIS A 52 -5.27 -5.83 14.43
CA HIS A 52 -4.71 -6.06 15.77
C HIS A 52 -4.55 -4.74 16.53
N LEU A 53 -4.07 -3.70 15.85
CA LEU A 53 -3.89 -2.38 16.41
C LEU A 53 -5.24 -1.76 16.82
N PHE A 54 -6.27 -1.88 15.98
CA PHE A 54 -7.65 -1.49 16.31
C PHE A 54 -8.18 -2.15 17.58
N VAL A 55 -8.03 -3.47 17.70
CA VAL A 55 -8.53 -4.24 18.85
C VAL A 55 -7.78 -3.89 20.14
N THR A 56 -6.49 -3.54 20.05
CA THR A 56 -5.65 -3.34 21.24
C THR A 56 -5.64 -1.91 21.77
N HIS A 57 -5.75 -0.89 20.89
CA HIS A 57 -5.60 0.52 21.28
C HIS A 57 -6.90 1.33 21.22
N GLY A 58 -7.94 0.81 20.55
CA GLY A 58 -9.22 1.50 20.39
C GLY A 58 -9.19 2.60 19.33
N PHE A 59 -10.36 2.92 18.78
CA PHE A 59 -10.52 3.75 17.58
C PHE A 59 -10.07 5.21 17.76
N SER A 60 -10.42 5.83 18.90
CA SER A 60 -10.12 7.25 19.16
C SER A 60 -8.62 7.52 19.24
N LYS A 61 -7.88 6.60 19.87
CA LYS A 61 -6.42 6.69 20.03
C LYS A 61 -5.71 6.56 18.68
N LEU A 62 -6.21 5.68 17.80
CA LEU A 62 -5.67 5.46 16.46
C LEU A 62 -5.82 6.65 15.51
N ILE A 63 -6.93 7.37 15.61
CA ILE A 63 -7.16 8.56 14.81
C ILE A 63 -6.30 9.72 15.30
N GLN A 64 -6.25 9.95 16.61
CA GLN A 64 -5.56 11.12 17.17
C GLN A 64 -4.04 10.97 17.22
N GLU A 65 -3.52 9.77 17.45
CA GLU A 65 -2.09 9.56 17.73
C GLU A 65 -1.33 8.93 16.55
N MET A 66 -2.00 8.09 15.74
CA MET A 66 -1.33 7.22 14.77
C MET A 66 -1.59 7.58 13.30
N GLY A 67 -2.44 8.58 13.04
CA GLY A 67 -2.72 9.04 11.68
C GLY A 67 -3.42 8.00 10.80
N ILE A 68 -4.26 7.13 11.38
CA ILE A 68 -4.88 6.00 10.65
C ILE A 68 -5.69 6.42 9.41
N GLY A 69 -6.24 7.64 9.41
CA GLY A 69 -6.89 8.21 8.22
C GLY A 69 -5.95 8.25 7.01
N TRP A 70 -4.69 8.68 7.21
CA TRP A 70 -3.67 8.70 6.17
C TRP A 70 -3.28 7.30 5.70
N LEU A 71 -3.29 6.31 6.60
CA LEU A 71 -3.05 4.92 6.25
C LEU A 71 -4.17 4.36 5.34
N ILE A 72 -5.44 4.66 5.66
CA ILE A 72 -6.59 4.28 4.85
C ILE A 72 -6.52 4.97 3.48
N THR A 73 -6.21 6.26 3.43
CA THR A 73 -6.00 7.00 2.18
C THR A 73 -4.89 6.38 1.33
N SER A 74 -3.75 6.02 1.94
CA SER A 74 -2.65 5.34 1.26
C SER A 74 -3.09 4.00 0.64
N GLY A 75 -3.78 3.15 1.42
CA GLY A 75 -4.33 1.89 0.92
C GLY A 75 -5.35 2.09 -0.21
N GLY A 76 -6.21 3.10 -0.09
CA GLY A 76 -7.17 3.48 -1.12
C GLY A 76 -6.52 3.82 -2.46
N PHE A 77 -5.47 4.65 -2.46
CA PHE A 77 -4.72 4.95 -3.69
C PHE A 77 -4.03 3.72 -4.29
N TYR A 78 -3.43 2.86 -3.46
CA TYR A 78 -2.81 1.61 -3.95
C TYR A 78 -3.84 0.68 -4.63
N ILE A 79 -4.99 0.45 -3.99
CA ILE A 79 -6.04 -0.42 -4.54
C ILE A 79 -6.63 0.20 -5.81
N PHE A 80 -6.98 1.48 -5.77
CA PHE A 80 -7.56 2.18 -6.91
C PHE A 80 -6.62 2.16 -8.12
N GLY A 81 -5.36 2.53 -7.95
CA GLY A 81 -4.36 2.51 -9.01
C GLY A 81 -4.15 1.09 -9.57
N ALA A 82 -4.05 0.07 -8.69
CA ALA A 82 -3.89 -1.31 -9.11
C ALA A 82 -5.08 -1.82 -9.93
N LEU A 83 -6.31 -1.44 -9.56
CA LEU A 83 -7.52 -1.79 -10.31
C LEU A 83 -7.56 -1.12 -11.69
N LEU A 84 -7.18 0.17 -11.79
CA LEU A 84 -7.09 0.84 -13.08
C LEU A 84 -6.05 0.18 -13.99
N TYR A 85 -4.86 -0.10 -13.46
CA TYR A 85 -3.78 -0.78 -14.19
C TYR A 85 -4.18 -2.19 -14.65
N ALA A 86 -4.80 -2.97 -13.77
CA ALA A 86 -5.23 -4.33 -14.09
C ALA A 86 -6.30 -4.35 -15.20
N ASN A 87 -7.24 -3.41 -15.16
CA ASN A 87 -8.35 -3.34 -16.11
C ASN A 87 -8.06 -2.52 -17.37
N ARG A 88 -6.90 -1.84 -17.42
CA ARG A 88 -6.48 -0.93 -18.51
C ARG A 88 -7.50 0.18 -18.78
N ILE A 89 -8.01 0.79 -17.72
CA ILE A 89 -8.95 1.92 -17.83
C ILE A 89 -8.13 3.22 -17.71
N PRO A 90 -8.30 4.19 -18.62
CA PRO A 90 -9.40 4.33 -19.60
C PRO A 90 -9.10 3.81 -21.02
N GLU A 91 -7.88 3.40 -21.35
CA GLU A 91 -7.49 3.06 -22.73
C GLU A 91 -8.25 1.89 -23.35
N LYS A 92 -8.76 0.97 -22.52
CA LYS A 92 -9.65 -0.11 -22.95
C LYS A 92 -11.01 0.40 -23.42
N LEU A 93 -11.49 1.52 -22.88
CA LEU A 93 -12.81 2.10 -23.17
C LEU A 93 -12.78 3.04 -24.39
N ALA A 94 -11.64 3.68 -24.66
CA ALA A 94 -11.45 4.50 -25.86
C ALA A 94 -10.06 4.22 -26.49
N PRO A 95 -9.95 3.16 -27.30
CA PRO A 95 -8.71 2.80 -27.98
C PRO A 95 -8.17 3.97 -28.84
N GLY A 96 -6.87 4.21 -28.79
CA GLY A 96 -6.20 5.27 -29.56
C GLY A 96 -6.28 6.68 -28.97
N LYS A 97 -7.06 6.91 -27.90
CA LYS A 97 -7.18 8.25 -27.26
C LYS A 97 -6.15 8.50 -26.16
N PHE A 98 -5.61 7.44 -25.57
CA PHE A 98 -4.77 7.49 -24.37
C PHE A 98 -3.36 6.92 -24.62
N ASP A 99 -2.88 7.00 -25.86
CA ASP A 99 -1.62 6.37 -26.27
C ASP A 99 -0.38 7.08 -25.70
N TYR A 100 -0.49 8.40 -25.50
CA TYR A 100 0.61 9.24 -24.97
C TYR A 100 0.37 9.71 -23.52
N PHE A 101 -0.87 10.06 -23.17
CA PHE A 101 -1.21 10.64 -21.87
C PHE A 101 -2.44 9.98 -21.27
N PHE A 102 -2.49 9.93 -19.95
CA PHE A 102 -3.55 9.36 -19.12
C PHE A 102 -3.83 7.87 -19.37
N ALA A 103 -2.85 7.12 -19.89
CA ALA A 103 -2.91 5.66 -19.89
C ALA A 103 -2.99 5.13 -18.46
N SER A 104 -3.66 4.00 -18.24
CA SER A 104 -3.80 3.38 -16.92
C SER A 104 -2.48 3.22 -16.16
N HIS A 105 -1.38 2.96 -16.87
CA HIS A 105 -0.04 2.83 -16.28
C HIS A 105 0.48 4.17 -15.72
N GLN A 106 0.25 5.28 -16.42
CA GLN A 106 0.63 6.61 -15.94
C GLN A 106 -0.21 6.99 -14.71
N ILE A 107 -1.53 6.76 -14.78
CA ILE A 107 -2.44 7.02 -13.65
C ILE A 107 -2.03 6.18 -12.44
N PHE A 108 -1.67 4.91 -12.66
CA PHE A 108 -1.14 4.03 -11.61
C PHE A 108 0.10 4.60 -10.93
N HIS A 109 1.10 5.08 -11.70
CA HIS A 109 2.28 5.72 -11.12
C HIS A 109 1.94 6.94 -10.28
N VAL A 110 1.03 7.80 -10.75
CA VAL A 110 0.56 8.96 -9.96
C VAL A 110 -0.10 8.49 -8.65
N CYS A 111 -0.96 7.46 -8.71
CA CYS A 111 -1.58 6.89 -7.52
C CYS A 111 -0.55 6.34 -6.53
N VAL A 112 0.51 5.66 -7.01
CA VAL A 112 1.59 5.14 -6.15
C VAL A 112 2.32 6.27 -5.44
N VAL A 113 2.62 7.37 -6.13
CA VAL A 113 3.26 8.55 -5.50
C VAL A 113 2.36 9.16 -4.43
N LEU A 114 1.07 9.36 -4.71
CA LEU A 114 0.11 9.86 -3.73
C LEU A 114 -0.05 8.92 -2.54
N ALA A 115 -0.08 7.61 -2.78
CA ALA A 115 -0.14 6.60 -1.73
C ALA A 115 1.08 6.66 -0.81
N ALA A 116 2.28 6.81 -1.37
CA ALA A 116 3.54 6.94 -0.62
C ALA A 116 3.57 8.23 0.21
N LEU A 117 3.10 9.36 -0.34
CA LEU A 117 3.00 10.62 0.40
C LEU A 117 2.00 10.53 1.57
N ALA A 118 0.84 9.91 1.36
CA ALA A 118 -0.12 9.66 2.43
C ALA A 118 0.48 8.74 3.51
N HIS A 119 1.18 7.68 3.10
CA HIS A 119 1.86 6.79 4.05
C HIS A 119 2.93 7.54 4.86
N TYR A 120 3.72 8.40 4.21
CA TYR A 120 4.71 9.23 4.87
C TYR A 120 4.08 10.17 5.90
N ARG A 121 2.95 10.81 5.57
CA ARG A 121 2.18 11.64 6.52
C ARG A 121 1.64 10.84 7.71
N CYS A 122 1.21 9.59 7.49
CA CYS A 122 0.82 8.68 8.57
C CYS A 122 1.98 8.48 9.56
N VAL A 123 3.16 8.11 9.05
CA VAL A 123 4.36 7.87 9.87
C VAL A 123 4.79 9.15 10.60
N LEU A 124 4.79 10.31 9.93
CA LEU A 124 5.12 11.59 10.54
C LEU A 124 4.15 11.98 11.66
N THR A 125 2.85 11.69 11.51
CA THR A 125 1.85 11.97 12.54
C THR A 125 2.18 11.20 13.81
N GLY A 126 2.45 9.89 13.67
CA GLY A 126 2.91 9.07 14.79
C GLY A 126 4.22 9.58 15.37
N PHE A 127 5.22 9.85 14.53
CA PHE A 127 6.52 10.36 14.96
C PHE A 127 6.41 11.65 15.78
N HIS A 128 5.65 12.63 15.30
CA HIS A 128 5.41 13.89 16.01
C HIS A 128 4.68 13.67 17.33
N HIS A 129 3.68 12.78 17.37
CA HIS A 129 2.99 12.44 18.62
C HIS A 129 3.99 11.94 19.68
N TRP A 130 4.83 10.97 19.32
CA TRP A 130 5.84 10.42 20.24
C TRP A 130 6.92 11.41 20.66
N HIS A 131 7.30 12.36 19.81
CA HIS A 131 8.35 13.35 20.09
C HIS A 131 7.83 14.67 20.67
N SER A 132 6.51 14.87 20.75
CA SER A 132 5.90 16.08 21.32
C SER A 132 5.91 16.13 22.86
N GLY A 133 6.49 15.13 23.53
CA GLY A 133 6.53 15.03 25.00
C GLY A 133 5.29 14.38 25.62
N ALA A 134 4.27 14.03 24.81
CA ALA A 134 3.07 13.30 25.26
C ALA A 134 3.29 11.79 25.48
N GLY A 135 4.42 11.24 25.02
CA GLY A 135 4.73 9.81 25.01
C GLY A 135 5.41 9.26 26.26
N ILE A 136 5.13 9.81 27.45
CA ILE A 136 5.59 9.16 28.70
C ILE A 136 4.62 8.02 28.99
N CYS A 137 5.05 6.79 28.72
CA CYS A 137 4.37 5.60 29.24
C CYS A 137 4.53 5.60 30.76
N VAL A 138 3.49 6.00 31.50
CA VAL A 138 3.40 5.82 32.96
C VAL A 138 2.96 4.39 33.25
#